data_AF-A0A0V8M3Z4-F1
#
_entry.id   AF-A0A0V8M3Z4-F1
#
_cell.length_a   1.000
_cell.length_b   1.000
_cell.length_c   1.000
_cell.angle_alpha   90.00
_cell.angle_beta   90.00
_cell.angle_gamma   90.00
#
_symmetry.space_group_name_H-M   'P 1'
#
loop_
_entity.id
_entity.type
_entity.pdbx_description
1 polymer ?
#
loop_
_entity_poly.entity_id
_entity_poly.type
_entity_poly.pdbx_seq_one_letter_code
_entity_poly.pdbx_strand_id
1 'polypeptide(L)'
;MTLDIVLAPMALEQKTFNVGDTVRVNVSFKYTVGVNKTVRLMAGPYYTNLFGKHMVDQCVGDADVALVPASTPAEQTATVDFILIPKATGGIDDGTYGLRVWIEDTNALAEQDNVVIVTGNPSSSDMFSSIMPMIMMLMMMGMIMPMTQQMGEGIE
;
A
#
# COMPACT_ATOMS: atom_id res chain seq x y z
N MET A 1 -20.17 30.71 0.69
CA MET A 1 -19.57 30.00 -0.46
C MET A 1 -19.97 28.55 -0.34
N THR A 2 -20.81 28.04 -1.25
CA THR A 2 -21.24 26.63 -1.27
C THR A 2 -20.30 25.86 -2.20
N LEU A 3 -19.75 24.76 -1.69
CA LEU A 3 -19.04 23.74 -2.47
C LEU A 3 -19.90 22.48 -2.39
N ASP A 4 -20.36 22.00 -3.52
CA ASP A 4 -21.06 20.73 -3.64
C ASP A 4 -20.27 19.83 -4.57
N ILE A 5 -19.98 18.60 -4.15
CA ILE A 5 -19.25 17.61 -4.94
C ILE A 5 -19.90 16.24 -4.76
N VAL A 6 -20.15 15.58 -5.89
CA VAL A 6 -20.71 14.23 -5.94
C VAL A 6 -19.77 13.34 -6.76
N LEU A 7 -19.21 12.32 -6.11
CA LEU A 7 -18.38 11.31 -6.77
C LEU A 7 -19.28 10.30 -7.52
N ALA A 8 -18.79 9.80 -8.66
CA ALA A 8 -19.43 8.68 -9.33
C ALA A 8 -19.34 7.40 -8.47
N PRO A 9 -20.36 6.51 -8.51
CA PRO A 9 -20.27 5.20 -7.89
C PRO A 9 -19.08 4.41 -8.44
N MET A 10 -18.37 3.69 -7.59
CA MET A 10 -17.31 2.80 -8.02
C MET A 10 -17.89 1.44 -8.45
N ALA A 11 -17.41 0.95 -9.58
CA ALA A 11 -17.74 -0.35 -10.15
C ALA A 11 -16.47 -0.99 -10.70
N LEU A 12 -15.50 -1.19 -9.82
CA LEU A 12 -14.18 -1.74 -10.13
C LEU A 12 -14.21 -3.26 -10.10
N GLU A 13 -13.43 -3.88 -10.98
CA GLU A 13 -13.10 -5.30 -10.89
C GLU A 13 -11.99 -5.51 -9.86
N GLN A 14 -11.99 -6.68 -9.22
CA GLN A 14 -10.93 -7.05 -8.28
C GLN A 14 -9.61 -7.22 -9.03
N LYS A 15 -8.53 -6.65 -8.48
CA LYS A 15 -7.20 -6.70 -9.08
C LYS A 15 -6.12 -6.99 -8.05
N THR A 16 -5.15 -7.81 -8.46
CA THR A 16 -3.97 -8.14 -7.65
C THR A 16 -2.83 -7.18 -7.93
N PHE A 17 -2.17 -6.78 -6.85
CA PHE A 17 -0.98 -5.94 -6.83
C PHE A 17 0.03 -6.52 -5.85
N ASN A 18 1.31 -6.26 -6.11
CA ASN A 18 2.37 -6.56 -5.15
C ASN A 18 2.64 -5.36 -4.26
N VAL A 19 3.14 -5.60 -3.05
CA VAL A 19 3.74 -4.52 -2.26
C VAL A 19 4.88 -3.87 -3.04
N GLY A 20 4.98 -2.54 -2.94
CA GLY A 20 5.86 -1.70 -3.74
C GLY A 20 5.22 -1.18 -5.03
N ASP A 21 4.10 -1.75 -5.48
CA ASP A 21 3.39 -1.26 -6.67
C ASP A 21 2.72 0.10 -6.41
N THR A 22 2.72 0.95 -7.44
CA THR A 22 1.89 2.16 -7.48
C THR A 22 0.52 1.82 -8.07
N VAL A 23 -0.53 2.08 -7.30
CA VAL A 23 -1.92 1.94 -7.74
C VAL A 23 -2.42 3.31 -8.19
N ARG A 24 -2.88 3.37 -9.45
CA ARG A 24 -3.48 4.55 -10.06
C ARG A 24 -5.00 4.48 -10.03
N VAL A 25 -5.64 5.47 -9.42
CA VAL A 25 -7.09 5.61 -9.33
C VAL A 25 -7.54 6.79 -10.16
N ASN A 26 -8.39 6.54 -11.15
CA ASN A 26 -9.03 7.59 -11.93
C ASN A 26 -10.42 7.86 -11.36
N VAL A 27 -10.69 9.12 -11.03
CA VAL A 27 -11.91 9.54 -10.35
C VAL A 27 -12.63 10.55 -11.24
N SER A 28 -13.92 10.31 -11.44
CA SER A 28 -14.82 11.24 -12.13
C SER A 28 -15.86 11.74 -11.15
N PHE A 29 -16.11 13.05 -11.14
CA PHE A 29 -17.06 13.67 -10.23
C PHE A 29 -17.72 14.90 -10.83
N LYS A 30 -18.86 15.28 -10.24
CA LYS A 30 -19.55 16.52 -10.55
C LYS A 30 -19.38 17.51 -9.41
N TYR A 31 -19.22 18.78 -9.73
CA TYR A 31 -19.02 19.82 -8.72
C TYR A 31 -19.78 21.12 -9.04
N THR A 32 -20.01 21.93 -8.01
CA THR A 32 -20.53 23.30 -8.12
C THR A 32 -19.78 24.16 -7.11
N VAL A 33 -19.15 25.24 -7.59
CA VAL A 33 -18.34 26.14 -6.76
C VAL A 33 -18.46 27.58 -7.27
N GLY A 34 -18.59 28.54 -6.36
CA GLY A 34 -18.79 29.95 -6.73
C GLY A 34 -17.52 30.72 -7.07
N VAL A 35 -16.33 30.16 -6.79
CA VAL A 35 -15.02 30.79 -7.03
C VAL A 35 -13.99 29.72 -7.41
N ASN A 36 -12.82 30.14 -7.90
CA ASN A 36 -11.69 29.23 -8.04
C ASN A 36 -11.33 28.62 -6.68
N LYS A 37 -11.25 27.28 -6.62
CA LYS A 37 -10.89 26.56 -5.41
C LYS A 37 -10.04 25.35 -5.77
N THR A 38 -9.02 25.06 -4.97
CA THR A 38 -8.30 23.78 -5.02
C THR A 38 -8.88 22.87 -3.95
N VAL A 39 -9.15 21.62 -4.30
CA VAL A 39 -9.56 20.57 -3.37
C VAL A 39 -8.52 19.46 -3.37
N ARG A 40 -8.34 18.82 -2.22
CA ARG A 40 -7.43 17.68 -2.09
C ARG A 40 -8.22 16.38 -2.22
N LEU A 41 -8.01 15.68 -3.32
CA LEU A 41 -8.58 14.37 -3.57
C LEU A 41 -7.67 13.31 -2.98
N MET A 42 -8.23 12.37 -2.22
CA MET A 42 -7.48 11.33 -1.54
C MET A 42 -8.01 9.95 -1.93
N ALA A 43 -7.13 8.97 -2.01
CA ALA A 43 -7.49 7.59 -2.27
C ALA A 43 -6.58 6.65 -1.49
N GLY A 44 -7.13 5.54 -1.00
CA GLY A 44 -6.33 4.53 -0.33
C GLY A 44 -7.12 3.27 0.01
N PRO A 45 -6.40 2.18 0.34
CA PRO A 45 -7.03 0.93 0.72
C PRO A 45 -7.57 1.01 2.15
N TYR A 46 -8.68 0.31 2.38
CA TYR A 46 -9.24 0.10 3.71
C TYR A 46 -9.58 -1.36 3.93
N TYR A 47 -9.61 -1.77 5.19
CA TYR A 47 -10.11 -3.06 5.62
C TYR A 47 -11.22 -2.87 6.66
N THR A 48 -12.05 -3.89 6.80
CA THR A 48 -13.14 -3.90 7.78
C THR A 48 -12.86 -4.96 8.83
N ASN A 49 -12.94 -4.60 10.10
CA ASN A 49 -12.87 -5.54 11.22
C ASN A 49 -14.09 -5.36 12.14
N LEU A 50 -14.10 -6.02 13.31
CA LEU A 50 -15.19 -5.93 14.28
C LEU A 50 -15.45 -4.52 14.84
N PHE A 51 -14.49 -3.60 14.72
CA PHE A 51 -14.56 -2.21 15.19
C PHE A 51 -14.87 -1.21 14.07
N GLY A 52 -15.06 -1.69 12.83
CA GLY A 52 -15.47 -0.87 11.69
C GLY A 52 -14.46 -0.85 10.57
N LYS A 53 -14.53 0.22 9.75
CA LYS A 53 -13.66 0.43 8.59
C LYS A 53 -12.42 1.20 9.01
N HIS A 54 -11.26 0.68 8.62
CA HIS A 54 -9.96 1.26 8.93
C HIS A 54 -9.17 1.48 7.64
N MET A 55 -8.71 2.70 7.44
CA MET A 55 -7.76 3.03 6.37
C MET A 55 -6.40 2.43 6.68
N VAL A 56 -5.63 2.12 5.65
CA VAL A 56 -4.18 1.90 5.78
C VAL A 56 -3.50 3.23 5.48
N ASP A 57 -3.37 4.08 6.50
CA ASP A 57 -2.97 5.49 6.35
C ASP A 57 -1.64 5.69 5.60
N GLN A 58 -0.70 4.75 5.76
CA GLN A 58 0.60 4.79 5.07
C GLN A 58 0.49 4.56 3.55
N CYS A 59 -0.62 3.99 3.07
CA CYS A 59 -0.88 3.70 1.66
C CYS A 59 -1.93 4.66 1.08
N VAL A 60 -2.11 5.84 1.67
CA VAL A 60 -3.02 6.87 1.15
C VAL A 60 -2.23 7.81 0.25
N GLY A 61 -2.74 8.00 -0.97
CA GLY A 61 -2.25 9.01 -1.90
C GLY A 61 -3.19 10.20 -1.95
N ASP A 62 -2.67 11.31 -2.46
CA ASP A 62 -3.44 12.53 -2.65
C ASP A 62 -3.07 13.27 -3.94
N ALA A 63 -4.00 14.08 -4.43
CA ALA A 63 -3.81 14.97 -5.56
C ALA A 63 -4.60 16.26 -5.37
N ASP A 64 -3.95 17.39 -5.67
CA ASP A 64 -4.60 18.69 -5.72
C ASP A 64 -5.36 18.86 -7.03
N VAL A 65 -6.65 19.20 -6.94
CA VAL A 65 -7.53 19.40 -8.09
C VAL A 65 -8.06 20.82 -8.09
N ALA A 66 -7.70 21.59 -9.12
CA ALA A 66 -8.25 22.91 -9.34
C ALA A 66 -9.69 22.83 -9.89
N LEU A 67 -10.60 23.57 -9.26
CA LEU A 67 -12.00 23.73 -9.65
C LEU A 67 -12.22 25.18 -10.07
N VAL A 68 -12.83 25.36 -11.24
CA VAL A 68 -13.21 26.69 -11.76
C VAL A 68 -14.66 27.01 -11.38
N PRO A 69 -15.06 28.28 -11.27
CA PRO A 69 -16.42 28.63 -10.92
C PRO A 69 -17.43 27.99 -11.87
N ALA A 70 -18.42 27.32 -11.30
CA ALA A 70 -19.52 26.69 -12.03
C ALA A 70 -20.81 26.89 -11.24
N SER A 71 -21.80 27.51 -11.89
CA SER A 71 -23.14 27.76 -11.32
C SER A 71 -24.13 26.61 -11.56
N THR A 72 -23.74 25.63 -12.37
CA THR A 72 -24.42 24.35 -12.57
C THR A 72 -23.42 23.21 -12.37
N PRO A 73 -23.87 21.96 -12.12
CA PRO A 73 -22.97 20.82 -11.96
C PRO A 73 -22.05 20.64 -13.17
N ALA A 74 -20.76 20.89 -12.98
CA ALA A 74 -19.71 20.69 -13.98
C ALA A 74 -19.01 19.36 -13.73
N GLU A 75 -18.56 18.70 -14.81
CA GLU A 75 -17.81 17.44 -14.73
C GLU A 75 -16.32 17.72 -14.58
N GLN A 76 -15.64 16.90 -13.78
CA GLN A 76 -14.19 16.91 -13.63
C GLN A 76 -13.67 15.49 -13.50
N THR A 77 -12.44 15.29 -13.97
CA THR A 77 -11.68 14.06 -13.74
C THR A 77 -10.36 14.38 -13.06
N ALA A 78 -9.90 13.44 -12.24
CA ALA A 78 -8.63 13.53 -11.55
C ALA A 78 -8.03 12.13 -11.35
N THR A 79 -6.74 12.10 -11.11
CA THR A 79 -5.99 10.87 -10.87
C THR A 79 -5.29 10.99 -9.53
N VAL A 80 -5.43 9.96 -8.70
CA VAL A 80 -4.65 9.79 -7.46
C VAL A 80 -3.81 8.53 -7.59
N ASP A 81 -2.52 8.67 -7.33
CA ASP A 81 -1.59 7.56 -7.26
C ASP A 81 -1.23 7.33 -5.78
N PHE A 82 -1.25 6.07 -5.34
CA PHE A 82 -0.75 5.67 -4.01
C PHE A 82 0.14 4.44 -4.12
N ILE A 83 1.09 4.30 -3.20
CA ILE A 83 2.05 3.18 -3.18
C ILE A 83 1.61 2.18 -2.10
N LEU A 84 1.65 0.89 -2.43
CA LEU A 84 1.42 -0.19 -1.48
C LEU A 84 2.67 -0.42 -0.64
N ILE A 85 2.80 0.31 0.46
CA ILE A 85 3.96 0.22 1.36
C ILE A 85 3.96 -1.15 2.06
N PRO A 86 5.09 -1.89 2.09
CA PRO A 86 5.16 -3.18 2.80
C PRO A 86 4.82 -3.10 4.29
N LYS A 87 4.30 -4.20 4.85
CA LYS A 87 3.96 -4.30 6.28
C LYS A 87 5.17 -4.09 7.19
N ALA A 88 6.34 -4.57 6.79
CA ALA A 88 7.59 -4.44 7.53
C ALA A 88 7.98 -2.97 7.82
N THR A 89 7.50 -2.03 7.00
CA THR A 89 7.70 -0.58 7.16
C THR A 89 6.44 0.13 7.67
N GLY A 90 5.50 -0.60 8.28
CA GLY A 90 4.27 -0.06 8.85
C GLY A 90 3.10 0.08 7.85
N GLY A 91 3.24 -0.45 6.63
CA GLY A 91 2.22 -0.38 5.60
C GLY A 91 1.20 -1.53 5.62
N ILE A 92 0.84 -2.00 4.42
CA ILE A 92 -0.24 -2.94 4.16
C ILE A 92 0.22 -4.40 4.26
N ASP A 93 -0.63 -5.27 4.83
CA ASP A 93 -0.40 -6.72 4.88
C ASP A 93 -0.97 -7.42 3.64
N ASP A 94 -0.57 -8.66 3.40
CA ASP A 94 -1.16 -9.46 2.31
C ASP A 94 -2.64 -9.73 2.62
N GLY A 95 -3.52 -9.58 1.63
CA GLY A 95 -4.95 -9.71 1.85
C GLY A 95 -5.83 -9.01 0.82
N THR A 96 -7.13 -8.99 1.10
CA THR A 96 -8.14 -8.32 0.26
C THR A 96 -8.66 -7.08 0.96
N TYR A 97 -8.67 -5.96 0.24
CA TYR A 97 -9.00 -4.62 0.74
C TYR A 97 -10.07 -3.97 -0.12
N GLY A 98 -10.87 -3.12 0.51
CA GLY A 98 -11.69 -2.14 -0.19
C GLY A 98 -10.85 -0.93 -0.62
N LEU A 99 -11.39 -0.14 -1.54
CA LEU A 99 -10.83 1.15 -1.93
C LEU A 99 -11.78 2.26 -1.49
N ARG A 100 -11.24 3.31 -0.87
CA ARG A 100 -11.98 4.54 -0.56
C ARG A 100 -11.35 5.69 -1.34
N VAL A 101 -12.22 6.52 -1.91
CA VAL A 101 -11.89 7.81 -2.52
C VAL A 101 -12.71 8.88 -1.84
N TRP A 102 -12.09 9.99 -1.45
CA TRP A 102 -12.78 11.09 -0.79
C TRP A 102 -12.10 12.42 -1.09
N ILE A 103 -12.83 13.51 -0.87
CA ILE A 103 -12.27 14.86 -1.00
C ILE A 103 -12.20 15.47 0.40
N GLU A 104 -11.00 15.91 0.78
CA GLU A 104 -10.73 16.55 2.07
C GLU A 104 -11.66 17.75 2.29
N ASP A 105 -12.10 17.95 3.54
CA ASP A 105 -13.03 19.00 3.95
C ASP A 105 -14.42 18.98 3.26
N THR A 106 -14.83 17.81 2.74
CA THR A 106 -16.17 17.61 2.17
C THR A 106 -16.80 16.29 2.63
N ASN A 107 -18.09 16.12 2.33
CA ASN A 107 -18.80 14.85 2.52
C ASN A 107 -18.72 13.93 1.29
N ALA A 108 -17.97 14.32 0.24
CA ALA A 108 -17.87 13.56 -0.99
C ALA A 108 -16.99 12.32 -0.79
N LEU A 109 -17.59 11.14 -0.87
CA LEU A 109 -16.97 9.86 -0.58
C LEU A 109 -17.53 8.78 -1.51
N ALA A 110 -16.65 7.92 -2.01
CA ALA A 110 -16.99 6.73 -2.77
C ALA A 110 -16.15 5.56 -2.26
N GLU A 111 -16.79 4.40 -2.07
CA GLU A 111 -16.17 3.21 -1.50
C GLU A 111 -16.64 1.95 -2.22
N GLN A 112 -15.76 0.97 -2.31
CA GLN A 112 -16.10 -0.37 -2.80
C GLN A 112 -15.23 -1.39 -2.09
N ASP A 113 -15.88 -2.41 -1.55
CA ASP A 113 -15.21 -3.51 -0.85
C ASP A 113 -14.58 -4.49 -1.85
N ASN A 114 -13.51 -5.16 -1.41
CA ASN A 114 -12.90 -6.32 -2.09
C ASN A 114 -12.38 -6.07 -3.51
N VAL A 115 -11.75 -4.93 -3.76
CA VAL A 115 -11.25 -4.55 -5.09
C VAL A 115 -9.73 -4.61 -5.22
N VAL A 116 -8.98 -4.48 -4.11
CA VAL A 116 -7.51 -4.57 -4.11
C VAL A 116 -7.09 -5.85 -3.41
N ILE A 117 -6.43 -6.76 -4.12
CA ILE A 117 -5.71 -7.90 -3.52
C ILE A 117 -4.24 -7.51 -3.44
N VAL A 118 -3.66 -7.59 -2.25
CA VAL A 118 -2.24 -7.31 -2.01
C VAL A 118 -1.51 -8.61 -1.73
N THR A 119 -0.37 -8.80 -2.40
CA THR A 119 0.53 -9.94 -2.20
C THR A 119 1.99 -9.50 -2.12
N GLY A 120 2.86 -10.42 -1.68
CA GLY A 120 4.31 -10.26 -1.83
C GLY A 120 4.99 -9.56 -0.66
N ASN A 121 4.30 -9.41 0.48
CA ASN A 121 5.00 -9.07 1.71
C ASN A 121 6.04 -10.16 2.04
N PRO A 122 7.30 -9.78 2.36
CA PRO A 122 8.31 -10.75 2.73
C PRO A 122 7.89 -11.47 4.02
N SER A 123 7.70 -12.79 3.94
CA SER A 123 7.38 -13.58 5.12
C SER A 123 8.65 -13.77 5.96
N SER A 124 8.51 -13.76 7.30
CA SER A 124 9.64 -14.03 8.20
C SER A 124 10.26 -15.42 7.98
N SER A 125 9.53 -16.35 7.35
CA SER A 125 10.04 -17.66 6.91
C SER A 125 11.02 -17.60 5.74
N ASP A 126 10.96 -16.57 4.88
CA ASP A 126 11.88 -16.44 3.73
C ASP A 126 13.29 -16.00 4.14
N MET A 127 13.42 -15.30 5.27
CA MET A 127 14.73 -15.01 5.86
C MET A 127 15.35 -16.25 6.51
N PHE A 128 14.52 -17.11 7.13
CA PHE A 128 15.04 -18.31 7.80
C PHE A 128 15.50 -19.39 6.81
N SER A 129 14.79 -19.54 5.69
CA SER A 129 15.13 -20.48 4.61
C SER A 129 16.39 -20.07 3.83
N SER A 130 16.68 -18.78 3.71
CA SER A 130 17.87 -18.26 3.02
C SER A 130 19.17 -18.28 3.85
N ILE A 131 19.07 -18.29 5.19
CA ILE A 131 20.25 -18.34 6.09
C ILE A 131 20.64 -19.80 6.42
N MET A 132 19.70 -20.76 6.36
CA MET A 132 19.95 -22.18 6.62
C MET A 132 21.13 -22.79 5.83
N PRO A 133 21.31 -22.53 4.53
CA PRO A 133 22.42 -23.09 3.75
C PRO A 133 23.79 -22.59 4.24
N MET A 134 23.88 -21.31 4.64
CA MET A 134 25.12 -20.72 5.17
C MET A 134 25.45 -21.24 6.56
N ILE A 135 24.45 -21.46 7.42
CA ILE A 135 24.66 -22.05 8.75
C ILE A 135 25.17 -23.49 8.65
N MET A 136 24.65 -24.30 7.71
CA MET A 136 25.15 -25.67 7.50
C MET A 136 26.60 -25.68 6.99
N MET A 137 26.96 -24.76 6.10
CA MET A 137 28.33 -24.61 5.61
C MET A 137 29.30 -24.20 6.75
N LEU A 138 28.86 -23.31 7.65
CA LEU A 138 29.63 -22.90 8.83
C LEU A 138 29.83 -24.04 9.85
N MET A 139 28.82 -24.88 10.08
CA MET A 139 28.97 -26.05 10.96
C MET A 139 29.89 -27.13 10.37
N MET A 140 29.88 -27.33 9.05
CA MET A 140 30.80 -28.27 8.40
C MET A 140 32.25 -27.74 8.37
N MET A 141 32.46 -26.43 8.28
CA MET A 141 33.78 -25.81 8.40
C MET A 141 34.31 -25.80 9.85
N GLY A 142 33.43 -25.81 10.85
CA GLY A 142 33.80 -25.90 12.28
C GLY A 142 34.30 -27.28 12.73
N MET A 143 34.10 -28.32 11.91
CA MET A 143 34.57 -29.69 12.21
C MET A 143 35.91 -30.05 11.52
N ILE A 144 36.50 -29.14 10.73
CA ILE A 144 37.72 -29.42 9.94
C ILE A 144 38.99 -28.80 10.57
N MET A 145 38.89 -28.09 11.70
CA MET A 145 40.06 -27.66 12.50
C MET A 145 39.84 -28.08 13.95
N PRO A 146 40.64 -28.96 14.59
CA PRO A 146 42.05 -29.30 14.34
C PRO A 146 42.36 -30.83 14.34
N MET A 147 42.91 -31.37 13.26
CA MET A 147 43.67 -32.63 13.30
C MET A 147 45.12 -32.44 12.81
N THR A 148 45.72 -31.29 13.16
CA THR A 148 47.14 -31.00 12.88
C THR A 148 47.96 -30.57 14.11
N GLN A 149 47.45 -30.80 15.33
CA GLN A 149 48.25 -30.64 16.55
C GLN A 149 48.42 -31.97 17.30
N GLN A 150 49.08 -32.95 16.67
CA GLN A 150 49.78 -34.01 17.40
C GLN A 150 50.77 -34.77 16.50
N MET A 151 51.81 -34.08 16.01
CA MET A 151 53.05 -34.72 15.59
C MET A 151 54.21 -33.79 15.93
N GLY A 152 54.57 -33.80 17.20
CA GLY A 152 55.67 -33.01 17.74
C GLY A 152 56.02 -33.54 19.13
N GLU A 153 56.51 -34.78 19.21
CA GLU A 153 57.21 -35.31 20.39
C GLU A 153 58.00 -36.60 20.04
N GLY A 154 59.32 -36.56 20.28
CA GLY A 154 60.29 -37.68 20.27
C GLY A 154 60.80 -38.12 18.88
N ILE A 155 62.07 -38.41 18.63
CA ILE A 155 63.04 -39.20 19.41
C ILE A 155 64.48 -38.86 18.90
N GLU A 156 65.41 -38.72 19.85
CA GLU A 156 66.90 -38.85 19.85
C GLU A 156 67.77 -38.15 18.79
#